data_AF-A0A7H8NU00-F1
#
_entry.id   AF-A0A7H8NU00-F1
#
_cell.length_a   1.000
_cell.length_b   1.000
_cell.length_c   1.000
_cell.angle_alpha   90.00
_cell.angle_beta   90.00
_cell.angle_gamma   90.00
#
_symmetry.space_group_name_H-M   'P 1'
#
loop_
_entity.id
_entity.type
_entity.pdbx_description
1 polymer ?
#
loop_
_entity_poly.entity_id
_entity_poly.type
_entity_poly.pdbx_seq_one_letter_code
_entity_poly.pdbx_strand_id
1 'polypeptide(L)' 'MTDTIDEAQELEARHLQRALAQHAVRASNVAPLTPTGECHNPDCSEDFENDPARLFCGPACAERFEAIHQHRNA' A
#
# COMPACT_ATOMS: atom_id res chain seq x y z
N MET A 1 39.99 -9.83 4.82
CA MET A 1 39.68 -11.14 4.24
C MET A 1 38.23 -11.35 4.55
N THR A 2 37.38 -11.08 3.56
CA THR A 2 35.94 -11.27 3.65
C THR A 2 35.68 -12.76 3.79
N ASP A 3 34.97 -13.17 4.82
CA ASP A 3 34.54 -14.56 4.95
C ASP A 3 33.15 -14.77 4.30
N THR A 4 32.68 -16.00 4.28
CA THR A 4 31.37 -16.35 3.70
C THR A 4 30.20 -15.69 4.43
N ILE A 5 30.40 -15.26 5.68
CA ILE A 5 29.37 -14.59 6.48
C ILE A 5 29.28 -13.13 6.03
N ASP A 6 30.41 -12.47 5.81
CA ASP A 6 30.46 -11.11 5.28
C ASP A 6 29.76 -11.01 3.91
N GLU A 7 30.01 -11.98 3.01
CA GLU A 7 29.36 -12.04 1.69
C GLU A 7 27.83 -12.24 1.78
N ALA A 8 27.38 -13.08 2.72
CA ALA A 8 25.96 -13.31 2.93
C ALA A 8 25.26 -12.06 3.47
N GLN A 9 25.89 -11.35 4.41
CA GLN A 9 25.36 -10.10 4.96
C GLN A 9 25.25 -9.00 3.90
N GLU A 10 26.23 -8.88 3.01
CA GLU A 10 26.15 -7.95 1.88
C GLU A 10 24.98 -8.29 0.94
N LEU A 11 24.73 -9.57 0.68
CA LEU A 11 23.61 -10.00 -0.16
C LEU A 11 22.27 -9.62 0.48
N GLU A 12 22.10 -9.90 1.77
CA GLU A 12 20.90 -9.56 2.52
C GLU A 12 20.64 -8.05 2.53
N ALA A 13 21.69 -7.25 2.74
CA ALA A 13 21.59 -5.79 2.70
C ALA A 13 21.09 -5.30 1.33
N ARG A 14 21.59 -5.88 0.23
CA ARG A 14 21.14 -5.55 -1.13
C ARG A 14 19.70 -5.98 -1.38
N HIS A 15 19.28 -7.14 -0.86
CA HIS A 15 17.90 -7.61 -0.97
C HIS A 15 16.94 -6.69 -0.21
N LEU A 16 17.30 -6.30 1.02
CA LEU A 16 16.52 -5.36 1.82
C LEU A 16 16.38 -4.01 1.10
N GLN A 17 17.49 -3.45 0.58
CA GLN A 17 17.46 -2.20 -0.17
C GLN A 17 16.55 -2.28 -1.39
N ARG A 18 16.59 -3.39 -2.15
CA ARG A 18 15.70 -3.61 -3.30
C ARG A 18 14.23 -3.70 -2.89
N ALA A 19 13.92 -4.44 -1.83
CA ALA A 19 12.55 -4.55 -1.33
C ALA A 19 12.02 -3.17 -0.90
N LEU A 20 12.79 -2.41 -0.13
CA LEU A 20 12.42 -1.07 0.30
C LEU A 20 12.20 -0.12 -0.90
N ALA A 21 13.07 -0.19 -1.91
CA ALA A 21 12.91 0.60 -3.13
C ALA A 21 11.61 0.24 -3.88
N GLN A 22 11.27 -1.05 -3.99
CA GLN A 22 10.02 -1.50 -4.59
C GLN A 22 8.79 -1.00 -3.81
N HIS A 23 8.84 -1.06 -2.48
CA HIS A 23 7.77 -0.52 -1.63
C HIS A 23 7.63 1.00 -1.78
N ALA A 24 8.74 1.75 -1.86
CA ALA A 24 8.71 3.19 -2.07
C ALA A 24 8.10 3.56 -3.43
N VAL A 25 8.45 2.84 -4.50
CA VAL A 25 7.88 3.04 -5.84
C VAL A 25 6.38 2.75 -5.87
N ARG A 26 5.95 1.67 -5.19
CA ARG A 26 4.51 1.38 -5.06
C ARG A 26 3.80 2.51 -4.33
N ALA A 27 4.32 2.96 -3.20
CA ALA A 27 3.73 4.06 -2.44
C ALA A 27 3.65 5.37 -3.25
N SER A 28 4.66 5.70 -4.06
CA SER A 28 4.65 6.91 -4.89
C SER A 28 3.68 6.84 -6.08
N ASN A 29 3.33 5.65 -6.54
CA ASN A 29 2.42 5.44 -7.68
C ASN A 29 0.95 5.31 -7.27
N VAL A 30 0.66 5.24 -5.96
CA VAL A 30 -0.71 5.28 -5.47
C VAL A 30 -1.22 6.71 -5.56
N ALA A 31 -2.24 6.93 -6.38
CA ALA A 31 -2.91 8.23 -6.44
C ALA A 31 -3.45 8.58 -5.04
N PRO A 32 -3.20 9.79 -4.53
CA PRO A 32 -3.71 10.20 -3.23
C PRO A 32 -5.24 10.18 -3.28
N LEU A 33 -5.84 9.42 -2.36
CA LEU A 33 -7.30 9.39 -2.20
C LEU A 33 -7.74 10.64 -1.46
N THR A 34 -8.72 11.35 -2.03
CA THR A 34 -9.38 12.48 -1.39
C THR A 34 -10.58 11.97 -0.62
N PRO A 35 -10.68 12.23 0.70
CA PRO A 35 -11.82 11.76 1.45
C PRO A 35 -13.09 12.48 0.99
N THR A 36 -14.13 11.71 0.70
CA THR A 36 -15.41 12.21 0.19
C THR A 36 -16.50 12.31 1.26
N GLY A 37 -16.18 11.90 2.50
CA GLY A 37 -17.18 11.74 3.58
C GLY A 37 -17.95 10.42 3.50
N GLU A 38 -17.63 9.54 2.55
CA GLU A 38 -18.22 8.20 2.42
C GLU A 38 -17.14 7.15 2.14
N CYS A 39 -17.47 5.87 2.31
CA CYS A 39 -16.54 4.79 2.04
C CYS A 39 -16.16 4.73 0.55
N HIS A 40 -14.86 4.66 0.25
CA HIS A 40 -14.37 4.55 -1.13
C HIS A 40 -14.65 3.20 -1.81
N ASN A 41 -15.08 2.18 -1.07
CA ASN A 41 -15.40 0.88 -1.68
C ASN A 41 -16.70 1.02 -2.49
N PRO A 42 -16.71 0.77 -3.81
CA PRO A 42 -17.90 0.95 -4.64
C PRO A 42 -19.09 0.05 -4.24
N ASP A 43 -18.84 -1.03 -3.51
CA ASP A 43 -19.87 -1.91 -2.97
C ASP A 43 -20.40 -1.45 -1.59
N CYS A 44 -19.83 -0.40 -1.01
CA CYS A 44 -20.13 0.09 0.33
C CYS A 44 -20.34 1.61 0.32
N SER A 45 -21.55 2.04 0.62
CA SER A 45 -21.95 3.46 0.65
C SER A 45 -22.14 3.97 2.08
N GLU A 46 -21.25 3.57 2.99
CA GLU A 46 -21.33 4.02 4.39
C GLU A 46 -20.84 5.46 4.50
N ASP A 47 -21.65 6.31 5.13
CA ASP A 47 -21.36 7.73 5.38
C ASP A 47 -20.52 7.89 6.65
N PHE A 48 -19.52 8.77 6.60
CA PHE A 48 -18.67 9.14 7.71
C PHE A 48 -19.03 10.51 8.29
N GLU A 49 -20.31 10.73 8.60
CA GLU A 49 -20.86 11.97 9.17
C GLU A 49 -19.98 12.63 10.26
N ASN A 50 -19.26 11.82 11.04
CA ASN A 50 -18.41 12.27 12.14
C ASN A 50 -16.89 12.20 11.89
N ASP A 51 -16.44 11.67 10.75
CA ASP A 51 -15.02 11.55 10.41
C ASP A 51 -14.78 11.79 8.91
N PRO A 52 -14.79 13.06 8.47
CA PRO A 52 -14.65 13.41 7.06
C PRO A 52 -13.24 13.17 6.50
N ALA A 53 -12.28 12.71 7.32
CA ALA A 53 -10.95 12.30 6.86
C ALA A 53 -10.86 10.78 6.59
N ARG A 54 -11.88 10.03 6.99
CA ARG A 54 -11.90 8.57 6.84
C ARG A 54 -12.14 8.17 5.39
N LEU A 55 -11.35 7.21 4.91
CA LEU A 55 -11.45 6.69 3.54
C LEU A 55 -12.26 5.38 3.47
N PHE A 56 -12.20 4.55 4.52
CA PHE A 56 -12.82 3.23 4.56
C PHE A 56 -13.47 2.94 5.91
N CYS A 57 -14.63 2.29 5.90
CA CYS A 57 -15.34 1.91 7.12
C CYS A 57 -14.69 0.71 7.83
N GLY A 58 -13.82 -0.03 7.14
CA GLY A 58 -13.07 -1.12 7.72
C GLY A 58 -12.03 -1.72 6.77
N PRO A 59 -11.21 -2.66 7.26
CA PRO A 59 -10.14 -3.28 6.48
C PRO A 59 -10.66 -4.03 5.24
N ALA A 60 -11.82 -4.69 5.35
CA ALA A 60 -12.44 -5.39 4.23
C ALA A 60 -12.80 -4.46 3.04
N CYS A 61 -13.18 -3.21 3.32
CA CYS A 61 -13.47 -2.22 2.27
C CYS A 61 -12.19 -1.67 1.64
N ALA A 62 -11.12 -1.49 2.43
CA ALA A 62 -9.81 -1.12 1.90
C ALA A 62 -9.25 -2.20 0.97
N GLU A 63 -9.31 -3.47 1.38
CA GLU A 63 -8.85 -4.61 0.58
C GLU A 63 -9.62 -4.75 -0.75
N ARG A 64 -10.95 -4.60 -0.74
CA ARG A 64 -11.77 -4.63 -1.97
C ARG A 64 -11.43 -3.47 -2.90
N PHE A 65 -11.26 -2.27 -2.35
CA PHE A 65 -10.84 -1.12 -3.14
C PHE A 65 -9.48 -1.35 -3.78
N GLU A 66 -8.51 -1.86 -3.03
CA GLU A 66 -7.19 -2.21 -3.54
C GLU A 66 -7.28 -3.30 -4.62
N ALA A 67 -8.04 -4.37 -4.42
CA ALA A 67 -8.20 -5.42 -5.42
C ALA A 67 -8.72 -4.87 -6.75
N ILE A 68 -9.75 -4.01 -6.70
CA ILE A 68 -10.33 -3.37 -7.90
C ILE A 68 -9.31 -2.46 -8.60
N HIS A 69 -8.53 -1.69 -7.84
CA HIS A 69 -7.60 -0.70 -8.39
C HIS A 69 -6.26 -1.29 -8.83
N GLN A 70 -5.81 -2.40 -8.23
CA GLN A 70 -4.60 -3.12 -8.62
C GLN A 70 -4.75 -3.78 -10.00
N HIS A 71 -5.95 -4.27 -10.36
CA HIS A 71 -6.22 -4.85 -11.68
C HIS A 71 -6.26 -3.84 -12.82
N ARG A 72 -6.36 -2.53 -12.52
CA ARG A 72 -6.42 -1.48 -13.54
C ARG A 72 -5.04 -0.95 -13.96
N ASN A 73 -3.97 -1.36 -13.26
CA ASN A 73 -2.58 -0.94 -13.51
C ASN A 73 -1.66 -2.11 -13.93
N ALA A 74 -2.22 -3.27 -14.30
CA ALA A 74 -1.50 -4.40 -14.90
C ALA A 74 -1.77 -4.46 -16.40
#